data_AF-A0A2T2P183-F1
#
_entry.id   AF-A0A2T2P183-F1
#
_cell.length_a   1.000
_cell.length_b   1.000
_cell.length_c   1.000
_cell.angle_alpha   90.00
_cell.angle_beta   90.00
_cell.angle_gamma   90.00
#
_symmetry.space_group_name_H-M   'P 1'
#
loop_
_entity.id
_entity.type
_entity.pdbx_description
1 polymer ?
#
loop_
_entity_poly.entity_id
_entity_poly.type
_entity_poly.pdbx_seq_one_letter_code
_entity_poly.pdbx_strand_id
1 'polypeptide(L)'
;MVALTLLTLAAGAAAAPALTARQQEIPEGWTWQVENWHAGCQRAGCNYNFNITVPTVEGDIAGVKAYCSGYRGYDTPDNYNLCQILEGANNGVSAKFGPRPEDGTGPKEIFISFEKGAYEPEGRPAYNFTGSAPAVYNAFVAPLLNFTVTPTQVTAVA
;
A
#
# COMPACT_ATOMS: atom_id res chain seq x y z
N MET A 1 57.09 6.99 43.91
CA MET A 1 56.84 7.15 42.46
C MET A 1 56.39 5.82 41.91
N VAL A 2 55.11 5.70 41.51
CA VAL A 2 54.65 5.25 40.18
C VAL A 2 53.19 5.69 40.10
N ALA A 3 52.88 6.65 39.23
CA ALA A 3 51.52 7.09 38.95
C ALA A 3 50.95 6.21 37.82
N LEU A 4 49.80 5.57 38.05
CA LEU A 4 49.05 4.88 37.00
C LEU A 4 48.15 5.91 36.30
N THR A 5 48.45 6.19 35.03
CA THR A 5 47.66 7.03 34.14
C THR A 5 46.45 6.25 33.61
N LEU A 6 45.24 6.76 33.88
CA LEU A 6 43.98 6.31 33.29
C LEU A 6 43.83 6.91 31.89
N LEU A 7 43.73 6.07 30.85
CA LEU A 7 43.26 6.49 29.53
C LEU A 7 41.74 6.24 29.43
N THR A 8 40.95 7.30 29.46
CA THR A 8 39.52 7.27 29.14
C THR A 8 39.34 7.49 27.63
N LEU A 9 38.93 6.43 26.90
CA LEU A 9 38.46 6.55 25.52
C LEU A 9 37.07 7.20 25.54
N ALA A 10 36.99 8.48 25.15
CA ALA A 10 35.71 9.11 24.83
C ALA A 10 35.29 8.68 23.42
N ALA A 11 34.41 7.68 23.32
CA ALA A 11 33.71 7.38 22.08
C ALA A 11 32.70 8.50 21.81
N GLY A 12 33.04 9.41 20.90
CA GLY A 12 32.10 10.40 20.38
C GLY A 12 31.00 9.68 19.61
N ALA A 13 29.82 9.53 20.22
CA ALA A 13 28.63 9.15 19.50
C ALA A 13 28.26 10.32 18.56
N ALA A 14 28.57 10.17 17.28
CA ALA A 14 28.06 11.06 16.25
C ALA A 14 26.53 10.89 16.21
N ALA A 15 25.81 11.84 16.83
CA ALA A 15 24.38 11.96 16.64
C ALA A 15 24.15 12.30 15.17
N ALA A 16 23.74 11.30 14.38
CA ALA A 16 23.27 11.55 13.03
C ALA A 16 22.10 12.54 13.12
N PRO A 17 22.03 13.57 12.26
CA PRO A 17 20.89 14.46 12.24
C PRO A 17 19.64 13.61 11.97
N ALA A 18 18.68 13.67 12.88
CA ALA A 18 17.36 13.11 12.65
C ALA A 18 16.75 13.89 11.48
N LEU A 19 16.74 13.28 10.29
CA LEU A 19 15.94 13.77 9.18
C LEU A 19 14.50 13.83 9.70
N THR A 20 14.01 15.04 9.94
CA THR A 20 12.61 15.26 10.25
C THR A 20 11.89 15.04 8.94
N ALA A 21 11.55 13.78 8.64
CA ALA A 21 10.81 13.44 7.44
C ALA A 21 9.54 14.29 7.45
N ARG A 22 9.37 15.14 6.44
CA ARG A 22 8.12 15.89 6.26
C ARG A 22 7.01 14.86 6.26
N GLN A 23 6.03 15.00 7.17
CA GLN A 23 4.91 14.09 7.22
C GLN A 23 4.12 14.27 5.93
N GLN A 24 4.10 13.23 5.08
CA GLN A 24 3.30 13.24 3.86
C GLN A 24 1.83 13.16 4.27
N GLU A 25 1.02 14.08 3.75
CA GLU A 25 -0.42 14.08 3.94
C GLU A 25 -1.12 13.44 2.74
N ILE A 26 -2.32 12.91 2.99
CA ILE A 26 -3.23 12.45 1.93
C ILE A 26 -3.87 13.71 1.32
N PRO A 27 -3.73 13.95 0.00
CA PRO A 27 -4.32 15.12 -0.63
C PRO A 27 -5.86 15.12 -0.51
N GLU A 28 -6.44 16.30 -0.31
CA GLU A 28 -7.89 16.45 -0.15
C GLU A 28 -8.64 15.98 -1.40
N GLY A 29 -9.70 15.18 -1.21
CA GLY A 29 -10.50 14.65 -2.32
C GLY A 29 -9.77 13.64 -3.21
N TRP A 30 -8.60 13.14 -2.81
CA TRP A 30 -7.80 12.21 -3.60
C TRP A 30 -8.36 10.78 -3.54
N THR A 31 -9.33 10.51 -4.41
CA THR A 31 -9.97 9.19 -4.54
C THR A 31 -9.40 8.39 -5.70
N TRP A 32 -9.23 7.09 -5.52
CA TRP A 32 -8.81 6.16 -6.56
C TRP A 32 -10.04 5.50 -7.19
N GLN A 33 -10.00 5.31 -8.51
CA GLN A 33 -11.08 4.70 -9.26
C GLN A 33 -10.80 3.21 -9.45
N VAL A 34 -11.70 2.35 -8.98
CA VAL A 34 -11.67 0.91 -9.21
C VAL A 34 -12.69 0.58 -10.29
N GLU A 35 -12.23 -0.11 -11.33
CA GLU A 35 -13.02 -0.51 -12.49
C GLU A 35 -12.94 -2.00 -12.73
N ASN A 36 -13.98 -2.57 -13.35
CA ASN A 36 -14.04 -3.99 -13.68
C ASN A 36 -13.82 -4.89 -12.46
N TRP A 37 -14.38 -4.49 -11.30
CA TRP A 37 -14.27 -5.29 -10.09
C TRP A 37 -14.93 -6.64 -10.29
N HIS A 38 -14.16 -7.70 -10.03
CA HIS A 38 -14.62 -9.07 -10.07
C HIS A 38 -14.05 -9.84 -8.86
N ALA A 39 -14.93 -10.30 -7.97
CA ALA A 39 -14.55 -11.14 -6.84
C ALA A 39 -15.47 -12.36 -6.68
N GLY A 40 -14.86 -13.49 -6.31
CA GLY A 40 -15.55 -14.76 -6.11
C GLY A 40 -14.91 -15.58 -4.99
N CYS A 41 -15.71 -16.44 -4.36
CA CYS A 41 -15.21 -17.45 -3.43
C CYS A 41 -15.62 -18.84 -3.91
N GLN A 42 -14.69 -19.77 -3.79
CA GLN A 42 -14.91 -21.20 -3.98
C GLN A 42 -14.40 -21.95 -2.73
N ARG A 43 -14.54 -23.28 -2.72
CA ARG A 43 -14.14 -24.11 -1.57
C ARG A 43 -12.68 -23.90 -1.14
N ALA A 44 -11.78 -23.67 -2.09
CA ALA A 44 -10.35 -23.51 -1.82
C ALA A 44 -9.98 -22.12 -1.29
N GLY A 45 -10.75 -21.08 -1.62
CA GLY A 45 -10.42 -19.70 -1.31
C GLY A 45 -11.20 -18.70 -2.15
N CYS A 46 -10.85 -17.42 -1.98
CA CYS A 46 -11.46 -16.30 -2.68
C CYS A 46 -10.45 -15.61 -3.59
N ASN A 47 -10.89 -15.18 -4.77
CA ASN A 47 -10.09 -14.45 -5.73
C ASN A 47 -10.70 -13.08 -6.01
N TYR A 48 -9.85 -12.13 -6.39
CA TYR A 48 -10.26 -10.84 -6.93
C TYR A 48 -9.45 -10.50 -8.17
N ASN A 49 -10.03 -9.67 -9.03
CA ASN A 49 -9.31 -8.88 -10.02
C ASN A 49 -10.06 -7.57 -10.30
N PHE A 50 -9.31 -6.53 -10.66
CA PHE A 50 -9.83 -5.21 -11.02
C PHE A 50 -8.74 -4.35 -11.65
N ASN A 51 -9.15 -3.28 -12.33
CA ASN A 51 -8.27 -2.18 -12.68
C ASN A 51 -8.40 -1.07 -11.63
N ILE A 52 -7.32 -0.38 -11.34
CA ILE A 52 -7.33 0.81 -10.50
C ILE A 52 -6.62 1.96 -11.18
N THR A 53 -7.18 3.15 -11.05
CA THR A 53 -6.56 4.41 -11.46
C THR A 53 -6.37 5.30 -10.24
N VAL A 54 -5.11 5.60 -9.93
CA VAL A 54 -4.69 6.57 -8.93
C VAL A 54 -4.42 7.89 -9.66
N PRO A 55 -5.14 8.98 -9.38
CA PRO A 55 -4.99 10.22 -10.12
C PRO A 55 -3.70 10.95 -9.74
N THR A 56 -3.14 11.66 -10.72
CA THR A 56 -2.01 12.59 -10.50
C THR A 56 -2.45 13.75 -9.63
N VAL A 57 -1.59 14.13 -8.68
CA VAL A 57 -1.67 15.39 -7.94
C VAL A 57 -0.53 16.27 -8.44
N GLU A 58 -0.89 17.37 -9.10
CA GLU A 58 0.08 18.25 -9.76
C GLU A 58 1.17 18.71 -8.79
N GLY A 59 2.43 18.53 -9.19
CA GLY A 59 3.59 18.89 -8.37
C GLY A 59 3.92 17.95 -7.22
N ASP A 60 3.13 16.90 -6.94
CA ASP A 60 3.37 16.02 -5.79
C ASP A 60 3.34 14.52 -6.08
N ILE A 61 2.27 14.01 -6.70
CA ILE A 61 2.05 12.57 -6.91
C ILE A 61 1.82 12.31 -8.39
N ALA A 62 2.67 11.49 -9.00
CA ALA A 62 2.44 11.01 -10.36
C ALA A 62 1.47 9.83 -10.34
N GLY A 63 0.33 9.96 -11.04
CA GLY A 63 -0.71 8.96 -11.10
C GLY A 63 -0.30 7.70 -11.85
N VAL A 64 -1.07 6.63 -11.63
CA VAL A 64 -0.82 5.31 -12.20
C VAL A 64 -2.13 4.57 -12.46
N LYS A 65 -2.16 3.78 -13.53
CA LYS A 65 -3.20 2.78 -13.78
C LYS A 65 -2.59 1.40 -13.66
N ALA A 66 -3.21 0.53 -12.87
CA ALA A 66 -2.70 -0.81 -12.62
C ALA A 66 -3.81 -1.86 -12.67
N TYR A 67 -3.47 -3.08 -13.08
CA TYR A 67 -4.32 -4.26 -12.95
C TYR A 67 -3.91 -5.04 -11.71
N CYS A 68 -4.86 -5.20 -10.79
CA CYS A 68 -4.67 -5.94 -9.56
C CYS A 68 -5.38 -7.29 -9.64
N SER A 69 -4.72 -8.34 -9.19
CA SER A 69 -5.35 -9.64 -9.01
C SER A 69 -4.70 -10.39 -7.86
N GLY A 70 -5.47 -11.25 -7.21
CA GLY A 70 -4.96 -12.00 -6.08
C GLY A 70 -5.90 -13.11 -5.63
N TYR A 71 -5.37 -13.93 -4.72
CA TYR A 71 -6.04 -15.08 -4.15
C TYR A 71 -5.80 -15.14 -2.65
N ARG A 72 -6.84 -15.51 -1.90
CA ARG A 72 -6.78 -15.74 -0.46
C ARG A 72 -7.44 -17.08 -0.14
N GLY A 73 -6.61 -18.07 0.18
CA GLY A 73 -7.03 -19.37 0.73
C GLY A 73 -7.22 -19.31 2.24
N TYR A 74 -7.49 -20.46 2.86
CA TYR A 74 -7.59 -20.57 4.32
C TYR A 74 -6.25 -20.33 5.01
N ASP A 75 -5.17 -20.91 4.49
CA ASP A 75 -3.83 -20.85 5.08
C ASP A 75 -2.89 -19.90 4.32
N THR A 76 -3.41 -19.04 3.45
CA THR A 76 -2.57 -18.09 2.71
C THR A 76 -2.11 -16.95 3.62
N PRO A 77 -0.82 -16.58 3.58
CA PRO A 77 -0.29 -15.42 4.30
C PRO A 77 -1.06 -14.14 3.98
N ASP A 78 -1.14 -13.25 4.97
CA ASP A 78 -1.83 -11.96 4.85
C ASP A 78 -0.97 -10.89 4.16
N ASN A 79 -0.52 -11.20 2.93
CA ASN A 79 0.40 -10.36 2.16
C ASN A 79 -0.31 -9.61 1.04
N TYR A 80 0.21 -8.42 0.74
CA TYR A 80 -0.13 -7.67 -0.46
C TYR A 80 0.43 -8.36 -1.70
N ASN A 81 -0.38 -8.42 -2.76
CA ASN A 81 0.07 -8.83 -4.09
C ASN A 81 0.32 -7.60 -4.94
N LEU A 82 1.47 -7.56 -5.61
CA LEU A 82 1.81 -6.48 -6.53
C LEU A 82 0.86 -6.49 -7.73
N CYS A 83 0.35 -5.32 -8.08
CA CYS A 83 -0.45 -5.09 -9.26
C CYS A 83 0.46 -4.83 -10.47
N GLN A 84 0.02 -5.22 -11.64
CA GLN A 84 0.70 -4.95 -12.89
C GLN A 84 0.43 -3.50 -13.31
N ILE A 85 1.46 -2.67 -13.42
CA ILE A 85 1.32 -1.32 -13.96
C ILE A 85 0.96 -1.39 -15.44
N LEU A 86 -0.10 -0.68 -15.82
CA LEU A 86 -0.59 -0.60 -17.20
C LEU A 86 -0.16 0.72 -17.84
N GLU A 87 -0.31 1.84 -17.12
CA GLU A 87 -0.02 3.19 -17.61
C GLU A 87 0.41 4.11 -16.45
N GLY A 88 1.12 5.19 -16.77
CA GLY A 88 1.51 6.22 -15.79
C GLY A 88 2.90 6.04 -15.20
N ALA A 89 3.13 6.60 -14.01
CA ALA A 89 4.41 6.50 -13.32
C ALA A 89 4.68 5.08 -12.80
N ASN A 90 5.96 4.74 -12.64
CA ASN A 90 6.38 3.47 -12.04
C ASN A 90 6.25 3.50 -10.49
N ASN A 91 5.11 3.99 -10.01
CA ASN A 91 4.72 3.95 -8.61
C ASN A 91 4.01 2.62 -8.34
N GLY A 92 4.46 1.90 -7.30
CA GLY A 92 3.93 0.59 -6.98
C GLY A 92 2.45 0.64 -6.59
N VAL A 93 1.68 -0.34 -7.03
CA VAL A 93 0.33 -0.58 -6.51
C VAL A 93 0.27 -2.02 -6.05
N SER A 94 -0.35 -2.25 -4.90
CA SER A 94 -0.56 -3.60 -4.39
C SER A 94 -1.93 -3.72 -3.74
N ALA A 95 -2.48 -4.93 -3.72
CA ALA A 95 -3.78 -5.19 -3.13
C ALA A 95 -3.81 -6.51 -2.34
N LYS A 96 -4.71 -6.60 -1.37
CA LYS A 96 -5.05 -7.86 -0.70
C LYS A 96 -6.46 -7.85 -0.16
N PHE A 97 -7.05 -9.04 -0.08
CA PHE A 97 -8.23 -9.20 0.75
C PHE A 97 -7.86 -9.04 2.23
N GLY A 98 -8.81 -8.51 3.00
CA GLY A 98 -8.73 -8.52 4.45
C GLY A 98 -8.80 -9.91 5.07
N PRO A 99 -8.67 -10.01 6.41
CA PRO A 99 -8.84 -11.24 7.17
C PRO A 99 -10.17 -11.94 6.87
N ARG A 100 -10.17 -13.27 7.02
CA ARG A 100 -11.36 -14.08 6.73
C ARG A 100 -12.06 -14.24 8.07
N PRO A 101 -13.35 -13.92 8.16
CA PRO A 101 -14.10 -14.18 9.38
C PRO A 101 -14.19 -15.69 9.66
N GLU A 102 -14.27 -16.03 10.95
CA GLU A 102 -14.36 -17.42 11.43
C GLU A 102 -15.68 -18.11 11.03
N ASP A 103 -16.70 -17.32 10.67
CA ASP A 103 -18.01 -17.78 10.20
C ASP A 103 -17.97 -18.48 8.82
N GLY A 104 -16.78 -18.60 8.23
CA GLY A 104 -16.56 -19.26 6.94
C GLY A 104 -16.96 -18.41 5.75
N THR A 105 -17.47 -17.19 5.95
CA THR A 105 -17.75 -16.27 4.85
C THR A 105 -16.44 -15.73 4.24
N GLY A 106 -16.50 -15.23 3.02
CA GLY A 106 -15.33 -14.64 2.36
C GLY A 106 -14.84 -13.38 3.08
N PRO A 107 -13.60 -12.92 2.81
CA PRO A 107 -13.12 -11.61 3.23
C PRO A 107 -14.14 -10.49 3.00
N LYS A 108 -14.26 -9.56 3.96
CA LYS A 108 -15.25 -8.46 3.88
C LYS A 108 -14.72 -7.21 3.21
N GLU A 109 -13.41 -7.08 3.09
CA GLU A 109 -12.75 -5.88 2.60
C GLU A 109 -11.63 -6.23 1.61
N ILE A 110 -11.38 -5.30 0.70
CA ILE A 110 -10.19 -5.22 -0.14
C ILE A 110 -9.34 -4.04 0.36
N PHE A 111 -8.07 -4.29 0.63
CA PHE A 111 -7.07 -3.28 0.94
C PHE A 111 -6.22 -3.01 -0.28
N ILE A 112 -5.95 -1.75 -0.56
CA ILE A 112 -5.11 -1.30 -1.67
C ILE A 112 -4.06 -0.36 -1.10
N SER A 113 -2.80 -0.59 -1.47
CA SER A 113 -1.66 0.25 -1.13
C SER A 113 -1.04 0.82 -2.39
N PHE A 114 -0.89 2.13 -2.45
CA PHE A 114 -0.14 2.85 -3.49
C PHE A 114 1.18 3.36 -2.90
N GLU A 115 2.28 3.03 -3.55
CA GLU A 115 3.62 3.45 -3.17
C GLU A 115 4.04 4.66 -4.01
N LYS A 116 4.22 5.80 -3.35
CA LYS A 116 4.90 6.96 -3.92
C LYS A 116 6.40 6.76 -3.74
N GLY A 117 7.13 6.67 -4.86
CA GLY A 117 8.57 6.48 -4.86
C GLY A 117 9.33 7.58 -4.10
N ALA A 118 10.46 7.18 -3.52
CA ALA A 118 11.44 8.10 -2.93
C ALA A 118 11.96 9.08 -3.99
N TYR A 119 12.34 10.29 -3.56
CA TYR A 119 12.91 11.28 -4.46
C TYR A 119 14.25 11.78 -3.92
N GLU A 120 15.31 11.47 -4.67
CA GLU A 120 16.63 12.06 -4.54
C GLU A 120 16.72 13.26 -5.51
N PRO A 121 17.31 14.41 -5.12
CA PRO A 121 18.32 14.61 -4.06
C PRO A 121 17.79 15.18 -2.73
N GLU A 122 16.48 15.33 -2.58
CA GLU A 122 15.86 15.99 -1.43
C GLU A 122 15.75 15.08 -0.19
N GLY A 123 16.18 13.81 -0.30
CA GLY A 123 16.16 12.84 0.79
C GLY A 123 14.74 12.48 1.25
N ARG A 124 13.74 12.60 0.37
CA ARG A 124 12.35 12.26 0.72
C ARG A 124 12.18 10.73 0.67
N PRO A 125 11.76 10.08 1.78
CA PRO A 125 11.50 8.64 1.77
C PRO A 125 10.34 8.30 0.83
N ALA A 126 10.21 7.02 0.49
CA ALA A 126 8.99 6.53 -0.16
C ALA A 126 7.83 6.52 0.84
N TYR A 127 6.60 6.61 0.35
CA TYR A 127 5.39 6.56 1.19
C TYR A 127 4.38 5.57 0.63
N ASN A 128 3.78 4.78 1.51
CA ASN A 128 2.62 3.97 1.20
C ASN A 128 1.34 4.68 1.65
N PHE A 129 0.43 4.85 0.71
CA PHE A 129 -0.93 5.28 0.98
C PHE A 129 -1.82 4.05 0.95
N THR A 130 -2.60 3.81 2.00
CA THR A 130 -3.51 2.65 2.07
C THR A 130 -4.95 3.11 2.13
N GLY A 131 -5.80 2.49 1.32
CA GLY A 131 -7.25 2.61 1.37
C GLY A 131 -7.92 1.25 1.41
N SER A 132 -9.19 1.21 1.84
CA SER A 132 -10.00 0.01 1.84
C SER A 132 -11.39 0.25 1.26
N ALA A 133 -12.02 -0.83 0.79
CA ALA A 133 -13.41 -0.84 0.37
C ALA A 133 -14.06 -2.20 0.67
N PRO A 134 -15.40 -2.26 0.73
CA PRO A 134 -16.12 -3.53 0.86
C PRO A 134 -15.82 -4.48 -0.31
N ALA A 135 -15.53 -5.74 0.00
CA ALA A 135 -15.37 -6.80 -0.99
C ALA A 135 -16.75 -7.33 -1.39
N VAL A 136 -17.25 -6.88 -2.55
CA VAL A 136 -18.54 -7.33 -3.10
C VAL A 136 -18.34 -8.54 -4.00
N TYR A 137 -18.96 -9.68 -3.70
CA TYR A 137 -18.81 -10.89 -4.52
C TYR A 137 -19.78 -10.90 -5.69
N ASN A 138 -19.27 -10.74 -6.90
CA ASN A 138 -20.06 -10.57 -8.12
C ASN A 138 -19.63 -11.52 -9.26
N ALA A 139 -18.90 -12.60 -8.97
CA ALA A 139 -18.41 -13.54 -9.98
C ALA A 139 -19.47 -14.18 -10.90
N PHE A 140 -20.76 -14.01 -10.60
CA PHE A 140 -21.89 -14.51 -11.40
C PHE A 140 -22.86 -13.41 -11.82
N VAL A 141 -22.47 -12.14 -11.69
CA VAL A 141 -23.33 -10.97 -11.94
C VAL A 141 -22.64 -10.04 -12.94
N ALA A 142 -23.41 -9.59 -13.94
CA ALA A 142 -23.01 -8.56 -14.90
C ALA A 142 -23.98 -7.35 -14.80
N PRO A 143 -23.51 -6.12 -15.07
CA PRO A 143 -22.14 -5.72 -15.41
C PRO A 143 -21.19 -5.78 -14.19
N LEU A 144 -19.88 -5.75 -14.46
CA LEU A 144 -18.88 -5.62 -13.39
C LEU A 144 -19.04 -4.29 -12.67
N LEU A 145 -18.67 -4.27 -11.38
CA LEU A 145 -18.87 -3.12 -10.52
C LEU A 145 -17.70 -2.14 -10.64
N ASN A 146 -18.01 -0.85 -10.51
CA ASN A 146 -17.04 0.21 -10.38
C ASN A 146 -17.32 0.97 -9.08
N PHE A 147 -16.25 1.39 -8.39
CA PHE A 147 -16.37 2.15 -7.14
C PHE A 147 -15.10 2.96 -6.88
N THR A 148 -15.18 3.85 -5.90
CA THR A 148 -14.05 4.69 -5.46
C THR A 148 -13.45 4.19 -4.15
N VAL A 149 -12.14 4.37 -4.00
CA VAL A 149 -11.43 4.13 -2.74
C VAL A 149 -10.76 5.41 -2.30
N THR A 150 -11.00 5.82 -1.06
CA THR A 150 -10.29 6.94 -0.44
C THR A 150 -9.20 6.38 0.47
N PRO A 151 -7.91 6.73 0.26
CA PRO A 151 -6.86 6.37 1.19
C PRO A 151 -7.11 7.06 2.54
N THR A 152 -6.83 6.34 3.62
CA THR A 152 -7.03 6.79 5.00
C THR A 152 -5.77 6.70 5.85
N GLN A 153 -4.76 5.97 5.37
CA GLN A 153 -3.49 5.81 6.06
C GLN A 153 -2.33 6.16 5.15
N VAL A 154 -1.32 6.80 5.72
CA VAL A 154 -0.03 7.08 5.08
C VAL A 154 1.09 6.61 6.00
N THR A 155 2.05 5.86 5.46
CA THR A 155 3.23 5.38 6.19
C THR A 155 4.49 5.65 5.39
N ALA A 156 5.53 6.15 6.05
CA ALA A 156 6.85 6.26 5.45
C ALA A 156 7.46 4.85 5.32
N VAL A 157 8.11 4.60 4.19
CA VAL A 157 8.93 3.39 3.98
C VAL A 157 10.33 3.72 4.49
N ALA A 158 10.81 2.91 5.44
CA ALA A 158 12.12 3.04 6.06
C ALA A 158 13.21 2.35 5.22
#